data_AF-A0A0D9WRE5-F1
#
_entry.id   AF-A0A0D9WRE5-F1
#
_cell.length_a   1.000
_cell.length_b   1.000
_cell.length_c   1.000
_cell.angle_alpha   90.00
_cell.angle_beta   90.00
_cell.angle_gamma   90.00
#
_symmetry.space_group_name_H-M   'P 1'
#
loop_
_entity.id
_entity.type
_entity.pdbx_description
1 polymer ?
#
loop_
_entity_poly.entity_id
_entity_poly.type
_entity_poly.pdbx_seq_one_letter_code
_entity_poly.pdbx_strand_id
1 'polypeptide(L)'
;MPRSRLATFLIVTSFLSTVTYLGAPVDGTLTTSSTNVFSLDVLSKIHTDYDTTMEASSDFGHIVAATPNGVFRPTFPADISALIHLSLSQPTPFAVAPRGKGHSSRGQALASNGIVIDMPALGHGDHHLDHRINVLVDGMYVDAGGEQLWIDVLHETLKFGFAPRVWTDYLHITVGGTLSNAGIGGQAFRHGPQISNVHELDVVTGTGEMISCSAEVNPDLFFAVLGGLGQFGIITRARIRLEPAPKRVKWVRLAYSDVHLFTKDQELLISNQASRSGFDYVEGRVQLNRTLMENRRSSSFFSASDLARLTDLAIKTGSITIYYIEGAMYYDDNTVTSVDQKLVAVLEELSFVPGMVFIRDASYVEFLDRVGREKQKLWSAGAWDVPHPWLNLFVPKSRILDFDAGVFKGILRHANPVGLILIYPMNKDKWDERMTAVTPPGDEEVFYAVGLLRSAAGDAGAGGENGLEQLERENAAALDFCDREGIGCRQYLPHHASREGWMRHFGAAKWPRVAELKARFDPRAILSPGQGIFSPVTMAAASAAGERHSASAFIAS
;
A
#
# COMPACT_ATOMS: atom_id res chain seq x y z
N MET A 1 -33.03 59.42 -4.98
CA MET A 1 -32.18 58.35 -5.56
C MET A 1 -30.84 58.96 -5.99
N PRO A 2 -29.68 58.31 -5.83
CA PRO A 2 -29.25 57.45 -4.73
C PRO A 2 -27.86 57.82 -4.12
N ARG A 3 -27.73 57.43 -2.84
CA ARG A 3 -26.60 56.78 -2.13
C ARG A 3 -25.27 57.52 -1.88
N SER A 4 -25.12 57.93 -0.62
CA SER A 4 -23.88 58.23 0.09
C SER A 4 -23.10 56.95 0.49
N ARG A 5 -21.78 57.09 0.55
CA ARG A 5 -20.78 56.13 1.03
C ARG A 5 -20.76 56.10 2.56
N LEU A 6 -20.57 54.93 3.20
CA LEU A 6 -19.47 54.66 4.13
C LEU A 6 -19.47 53.21 4.65
N ALA A 7 -18.23 52.73 4.87
CA ALA A 7 -17.79 51.82 5.92
C ALA A 7 -18.17 50.34 5.87
N THR A 8 -17.20 49.56 5.38
CA THR A 8 -16.68 48.29 5.91
C THR A 8 -17.10 47.96 7.35
N PHE A 9 -17.74 46.80 7.54
CA PHE A 9 -17.69 46.04 8.79
C PHE A 9 -17.60 44.55 8.46
N LEU A 10 -16.48 43.94 8.84
CA LEU A 10 -16.28 42.50 8.91
C LEU A 10 -17.22 41.94 9.99
N ILE A 11 -18.00 40.92 9.65
CA ILE A 11 -18.62 40.02 10.63
C ILE A 11 -17.92 38.68 10.48
N VAL A 12 -16.92 38.46 11.33
CA VAL A 12 -16.38 37.15 11.66
C VAL A 12 -17.03 36.75 12.97
N THR A 13 -17.99 35.84 12.91
CA THR A 13 -18.52 35.04 14.01
C THR A 13 -18.86 33.69 13.39
N SER A 14 -18.19 32.58 13.66
CA SER A 14 -18.05 31.93 14.96
C SER A 14 -16.85 30.96 14.91
N PHE A 15 -15.79 31.29 15.63
CA PHE A 15 -14.64 30.41 15.90
C PHE A 15 -14.26 30.70 17.36
N LEU A 16 -14.82 29.95 18.30
CA LEU A 16 -14.32 29.76 19.67
C LEU A 16 -15.27 28.78 20.40
N SER A 17 -15.03 27.47 20.25
CA SER A 17 -15.76 26.46 21.06
C SER A 17 -14.87 25.34 21.58
N THR A 18 -13.54 25.48 21.58
CA THR A 18 -12.63 24.45 22.10
C THR A 18 -11.46 24.98 22.94
N VAL A 19 -11.41 26.28 23.27
CA VAL A 19 -10.31 26.85 24.11
C VAL A 19 -10.78 27.35 25.49
N THR A 20 -12.07 27.35 25.81
CA THR A 20 -12.58 27.88 27.09
C THR A 20 -12.80 26.82 28.18
N TYR A 21 -11.80 25.98 28.46
CA TYR A 21 -11.76 25.21 29.72
C TYR A 21 -10.37 25.14 30.39
N LEU A 22 -9.50 26.13 30.11
CA LEU A 22 -8.28 26.36 30.89
C LEU A 22 -8.13 27.87 31.13
N GLY A 23 -8.88 28.40 32.10
CA GLY A 23 -8.76 29.81 32.46
C GLY A 23 -9.87 30.31 33.38
N ALA A 24 -9.87 29.86 34.64
CA ALA A 24 -10.54 30.58 35.73
C ALA A 24 -9.56 30.68 36.92
N PRO A 25 -9.37 31.87 37.52
CA PRO A 25 -8.53 32.02 38.70
C PRO A 25 -9.31 31.51 39.92
N VAL A 26 -8.81 30.46 40.56
CA VAL A 26 -9.31 30.01 41.86
C VAL A 26 -8.41 30.62 42.92
N ASP A 27 -8.93 31.59 43.66
CA ASP A 27 -8.41 31.93 44.98
C ASP A 27 -8.65 30.72 45.90
N GLY A 28 -7.56 30.02 46.23
CA GLY A 28 -7.61 28.84 47.09
C GLY A 28 -6.33 28.04 46.96
N THR A 29 -5.41 28.23 47.91
CA THR A 29 -4.33 27.31 48.31
C THR A 29 -3.90 26.28 47.26
N LEU A 30 -2.76 26.56 46.59
CA LEU A 30 -2.06 25.64 45.69
C LEU A 30 -1.80 24.27 46.36
N THR A 31 -2.71 23.33 46.16
CA THR A 31 -2.35 21.92 46.03
C THR A 31 -2.02 21.68 44.57
N THR A 32 -0.73 21.58 44.27
CA THR A 32 -0.19 21.15 42.98
C THR A 32 -0.65 19.72 42.68
N SER A 33 -1.85 19.58 42.10
CA SER A 33 -2.32 18.34 41.51
C SER A 33 -1.57 18.13 40.20
N SER A 34 -0.56 17.27 40.25
CA SER A 34 0.25 16.70 39.16
C SER A 34 -0.38 16.75 37.75
N THR A 35 -0.28 17.87 37.05
CA THR A 35 -0.20 17.86 35.58
C THR A 35 1.13 17.18 35.25
N ASN A 36 1.04 15.89 34.94
CA ASN A 36 2.19 15.01 34.81
C ASN A 36 3.17 15.55 33.75
N VAL A 37 4.44 15.70 34.11
CA VAL A 37 5.51 16.19 33.20
C VAL A 37 5.54 15.39 31.90
N PHE A 38 5.21 14.09 31.95
CA PHE A 38 5.07 13.23 30.78
C PHE A 38 3.96 13.66 29.82
N SER A 39 2.82 14.14 30.33
CA SER A 39 1.73 14.64 29.49
C SER A 39 2.11 15.96 28.80
N LEU A 40 2.88 16.81 29.48
CA LEU A 40 3.37 18.06 28.89
C LEU A 40 4.37 17.81 27.76
N ASP A 41 5.25 16.80 27.90
CA ASP A 41 6.18 16.39 26.83
C ASP A 41 5.43 15.92 25.58
N VAL A 42 4.45 15.01 25.72
CA VAL A 42 3.64 14.53 24.60
C VAL A 42 2.87 15.68 23.93
N LEU A 43 2.25 16.56 24.72
CA LEU A 43 1.50 17.70 24.17
C LEU A 43 2.41 18.66 23.40
N SER A 44 3.66 18.86 23.83
CA SER A 44 4.62 19.72 23.13
C SER A 44 5.01 19.22 21.72
N LYS A 45 4.83 17.91 21.47
CA LYS A 45 5.09 17.24 20.19
C LYS A 45 3.86 17.21 19.27
N ILE A 46 2.71 17.75 19.71
CA ILE A 46 1.49 17.87 18.89
C ILE A 46 1.44 19.26 18.25
N HIS A 47 1.53 19.30 16.94
CA HIS A 47 1.43 20.50 16.12
C HIS A 47 0.00 20.72 15.62
N THR A 48 -0.53 21.91 15.82
CA THR A 48 -1.91 22.28 15.47
C THR A 48 -1.98 23.48 14.52
N ASP A 49 -0.84 23.96 14.02
CA ASP A 49 -0.81 24.99 13.00
C ASP A 49 -1.47 24.53 11.69
N TYR A 50 -2.00 25.51 10.96
CA TYR A 50 -2.78 25.26 9.74
C TYR A 50 -1.96 24.51 8.68
N ASP A 51 -0.72 24.94 8.43
CA ASP A 51 0.11 24.36 7.38
C ASP A 51 0.41 22.88 7.66
N THR A 52 0.81 22.55 8.89
CA THR A 52 1.08 21.17 9.31
C THR A 52 -0.15 20.28 9.23
N THR A 53 -1.31 20.76 9.69
CA THR A 53 -2.56 19.97 9.66
C THR A 53 -3.11 19.79 8.25
N MET A 54 -2.95 20.79 7.37
CA MET A 54 -3.30 20.70 5.95
C MET A 54 -2.42 19.74 5.16
N GLU A 55 -1.11 19.71 5.41
CA GLU A 55 -0.21 18.73 4.78
C GLU A 55 -0.60 17.28 5.13
N ALA A 56 -1.08 17.08 6.35
CA ALA A 56 -1.56 15.78 6.84
C ALA A 56 -3.00 15.46 6.43
N SER A 57 -3.73 16.36 5.75
CA SER A 57 -5.17 16.18 5.46
C SER A 57 -5.47 15.49 4.13
N SER A 58 -4.46 15.22 3.29
CA SER A 58 -4.60 14.56 1.99
C SER A 58 -3.63 13.37 1.87
N ASP A 59 -3.81 12.55 0.84
CA ASP A 59 -2.90 11.47 0.46
C ASP A 59 -2.64 11.48 -1.05
N PHE A 60 -1.83 10.53 -1.52
CA PHE A 60 -1.48 10.35 -2.94
C PHE A 60 -2.70 10.10 -3.84
N GLY A 61 -3.81 9.62 -3.27
CA GLY A 61 -5.06 9.48 -4.01
C GLY A 61 -5.65 10.80 -4.48
N HIS A 62 -5.48 11.89 -3.71
CA HIS A 62 -6.12 13.19 -3.91
C HIS A 62 -7.64 13.10 -4.20
N ILE A 63 -8.31 12.12 -3.58
CA ILE A 63 -9.76 11.89 -3.74
C ILE A 63 -10.52 12.21 -2.45
N VAL A 64 -9.90 11.92 -1.30
CA VAL A 64 -10.47 12.14 0.03
C VAL A 64 -9.57 13.09 0.80
N ALA A 65 -10.17 14.03 1.51
CA ALA A 65 -9.47 14.90 2.44
C ALA A 65 -10.15 14.84 3.82
N ALA A 66 -9.33 14.86 4.88
CA ALA A 66 -9.81 14.91 6.25
C ALA A 66 -8.77 15.60 7.14
N THR A 67 -9.09 16.79 7.63
CA THR A 67 -8.20 17.58 8.49
C THR A 67 -8.12 16.96 9.89
N PRO A 68 -6.91 16.65 10.38
CA PRO A 68 -6.74 16.21 11.77
C PRO A 68 -6.80 17.39 12.74
N ASN A 69 -7.09 17.11 14.02
CA ASN A 69 -6.99 18.10 15.09
C ASN A 69 -5.53 18.45 15.43
N GLY A 70 -4.57 17.60 15.03
CA GLY A 70 -3.15 17.86 15.18
C GLY A 70 -2.30 16.78 14.53
N VAL A 71 -1.02 17.08 14.39
CA VAL A 71 0.01 16.17 13.89
C VAL A 71 1.04 15.95 14.99
N PHE A 72 1.22 14.71 15.40
CA PHE A 72 2.20 14.31 16.39
C PHE A 72 3.52 13.94 15.72
N ARG A 73 4.62 14.57 16.15
CA ARG A 73 5.98 14.28 15.68
C ARG A 73 6.78 13.56 16.76
N PRO A 74 6.73 12.21 16.81
CA PRO A 74 7.47 11.44 17.81
C PRO A 74 8.98 11.52 17.58
N THR A 75 9.75 11.47 18.67
CA THR A 75 11.22 11.35 18.65
C THR A 75 11.64 9.89 18.86
N PHE A 76 10.92 9.16 19.71
CA PHE A 76 11.17 7.73 19.99
C PHE A 76 9.88 6.91 19.92
N PRO A 77 9.95 5.58 19.70
CA PRO A 77 8.78 4.70 19.77
C PRO A 77 7.96 4.85 21.07
N ALA A 78 8.62 5.13 22.19
CA ALA A 78 7.97 5.38 23.48
C ALA A 78 7.04 6.61 23.46
N ASP A 79 7.29 7.61 22.62
CA ASP A 79 6.42 8.78 22.47
C ASP A 79 5.06 8.39 21.88
N ILE A 80 5.05 7.39 20.97
CA ILE A 80 3.81 6.86 20.39
C ILE A 80 2.99 6.15 21.49
N SER A 81 3.63 5.31 22.30
CA SER A 81 2.98 4.69 23.47
C SER A 81 2.38 5.74 24.40
N ALA A 82 3.13 6.81 24.70
CA ALA A 82 2.66 7.89 25.55
C ALA A 82 1.48 8.67 24.94
N LEU A 83 1.45 8.90 23.62
CA LEU A 83 0.30 9.48 22.91
C LEU A 83 -0.94 8.57 23.01
N ILE A 84 -0.78 7.25 22.86
CA ILE A 84 -1.89 6.30 23.01
C ILE A 84 -2.45 6.36 24.43
N HIS A 85 -1.58 6.31 25.46
CA HIS A 85 -2.02 6.45 26.85
C HIS A 85 -2.70 7.80 27.12
N LEU A 86 -2.22 8.89 26.53
CA LEU A 86 -2.88 10.19 26.60
C LEU A 86 -4.29 10.13 26.00
N SER A 87 -4.46 9.52 24.83
CA SER A 87 -5.79 9.30 24.22
C SER A 87 -6.71 8.50 25.14
N LEU A 88 -6.23 7.36 25.63
CA LEU A 88 -7.01 6.46 26.49
C LEU A 88 -7.40 7.09 27.85
N SER A 89 -6.63 8.08 28.32
CA SER A 89 -6.96 8.84 29.54
C SER A 89 -8.08 9.86 29.36
N GLN A 90 -8.45 10.19 28.11
CA GLN A 90 -9.55 11.13 27.83
C GLN A 90 -10.92 10.46 28.04
N PRO A 91 -11.95 11.21 28.46
CA PRO A 91 -13.33 10.69 28.55
C PRO A 91 -13.80 10.09 27.21
N THR A 92 -13.41 10.75 26.11
CA THR A 92 -13.59 10.26 24.74
C THR A 92 -12.22 10.16 24.09
N PRO A 93 -11.64 8.95 23.97
CA PRO A 93 -10.36 8.75 23.31
C PRO A 93 -10.39 9.27 21.87
N PHE A 94 -9.36 10.04 21.49
CA PHE A 94 -9.19 10.51 20.12
C PHE A 94 -8.53 9.43 19.26
N ALA A 95 -8.95 9.35 18.00
CA ALA A 95 -8.35 8.42 17.06
C ALA A 95 -6.95 8.89 16.62
N VAL A 96 -6.09 7.93 16.27
CA VAL A 96 -4.74 8.17 15.77
C VAL A 96 -4.52 7.43 14.46
N ALA A 97 -3.84 8.06 13.50
CA ALA A 97 -3.43 7.41 12.27
C ALA A 97 -1.91 7.52 12.08
N PRO A 98 -1.14 6.41 12.08
CA PRO A 98 0.24 6.45 11.65
C PRO A 98 0.32 6.77 10.16
N ARG A 99 0.97 7.89 9.83
CA ARG A 99 1.22 8.31 8.45
C ARG A 99 2.68 8.04 8.12
N GLY A 100 2.89 7.15 7.15
CA GLY A 100 4.19 6.96 6.50
C GLY A 100 4.47 8.10 5.52
N LYS A 101 4.49 7.81 4.21
CA LYS A 101 4.60 8.83 3.16
C LYS A 101 3.26 9.26 2.54
N GLY A 102 2.14 8.93 3.17
CA GLY A 102 0.81 9.29 2.66
C GLY A 102 0.48 8.72 1.28
N HIS A 103 1.06 7.56 0.92
CA HIS A 103 0.87 6.92 -0.39
C HIS A 103 -0.42 6.07 -0.50
N SER A 104 -1.32 6.27 0.45
CA SER A 104 -2.69 5.77 0.44
C SER A 104 -3.50 6.39 -0.70
N SER A 105 -4.58 5.72 -1.13
CA SER A 105 -5.43 6.20 -2.22
C SER A 105 -6.78 6.72 -1.77
N ARG A 106 -7.24 6.38 -0.56
CA ARG A 106 -8.61 6.64 -0.08
C ARG A 106 -8.67 7.00 1.40
N GLY A 107 -7.69 7.74 1.88
CA GLY A 107 -7.67 8.31 3.22
C GLY A 107 -7.26 7.35 4.33
N GLN A 108 -6.71 6.18 4.01
CA GLN A 108 -6.41 5.14 5.01
C GLN A 108 -5.47 5.64 6.14
N ALA A 109 -4.57 6.59 5.83
CA ALA A 109 -3.64 7.20 6.77
C ALA A 109 -4.12 8.56 7.34
N LEU A 110 -5.41 8.89 7.19
CA LEU A 110 -6.01 10.11 7.73
C LEU A 110 -6.73 9.83 9.06
N ALA A 111 -6.80 10.85 9.90
CA ALA A 111 -7.52 10.83 11.17
C ALA A 111 -8.42 12.06 11.29
N SER A 112 -9.63 11.99 10.73
CA SER A 112 -10.63 13.06 10.84
C SER A 112 -10.93 13.36 12.31
N ASN A 113 -10.74 14.62 12.72
CA ASN A 113 -10.86 15.07 14.13
C ASN A 113 -9.98 14.28 15.13
N GLY A 114 -8.94 13.61 14.65
CA GLY A 114 -7.99 12.84 15.45
C GLY A 114 -6.58 13.41 15.36
N ILE A 115 -5.58 12.60 15.69
CA ILE A 115 -4.17 12.94 15.58
C ILE A 115 -3.51 12.10 14.50
N VAL A 116 -2.87 12.73 13.53
CA VAL A 116 -1.99 12.03 12.60
C VAL A 116 -0.61 11.91 13.23
N ILE A 117 -0.01 10.71 13.24
CA ILE A 117 1.37 10.51 13.69
C ILE A 117 2.27 10.59 12.46
N ASP A 118 3.13 11.60 12.41
CA ASP A 118 4.16 11.76 11.39
C ASP A 118 5.31 10.79 11.68
N MET A 119 5.17 9.55 11.20
CA MET A 119 6.16 8.49 11.45
C MET A 119 7.59 8.88 11.00
N PRO A 120 7.81 9.54 9.84
CA PRO A 120 9.13 10.04 9.45
C PRO A 120 9.88 10.84 10.52
N ALA A 121 9.20 11.51 11.44
CA ALA A 121 9.85 12.25 12.53
C ALA A 121 10.78 11.37 13.40
N LEU A 122 10.49 10.07 13.53
CA LEU A 122 11.36 9.10 14.24
C LEU A 122 12.75 8.96 13.61
N GLY A 123 12.89 9.29 12.31
CA GLY A 123 14.16 9.24 11.58
C GLY A 123 14.95 10.55 11.57
N HIS A 124 14.41 11.64 12.13
CA HIS A 124 14.98 12.99 12.05
C HIS A 124 15.69 13.48 13.32
N GLY A 125 15.83 12.63 14.35
CA GLY A 125 16.55 12.99 15.57
C GLY A 125 18.07 13.04 15.37
N ASP A 126 18.73 14.10 15.87
CA ASP A 126 20.20 14.24 15.95
C ASP A 126 20.82 13.34 17.05
N HIS A 127 20.13 12.26 17.39
CA HIS A 127 20.53 11.34 18.43
C HIS A 127 21.44 10.29 17.81
N HIS A 128 22.75 10.54 17.88
CA HIS A 128 23.87 9.69 17.43
C HIS A 128 23.89 8.24 17.98
N LEU A 129 22.83 7.76 18.64
CA LEU A 129 22.84 6.52 19.41
C LEU A 129 21.97 5.39 18.84
N ASP A 130 21.00 5.67 17.95
CA ASP A 130 20.18 4.62 17.33
C ASP A 130 20.03 4.83 15.82
N HIS A 131 20.91 4.19 15.05
CA HIS A 131 20.67 4.01 13.62
C HIS A 131 19.33 3.28 13.43
N ARG A 132 18.42 3.87 12.66
CA ARG A 132 17.07 3.31 12.41
C ARG A 132 17.09 2.17 11.38
N ILE A 133 18.24 1.87 10.78
CA ILE A 133 18.47 0.74 9.88
C ILE A 133 19.76 0.05 10.31
N ASN A 134 19.67 -1.15 10.86
CA ASN A 134 20.79 -1.91 11.40
C ASN A 134 20.93 -3.25 10.69
N VAL A 135 22.04 -3.48 10.00
CA VAL A 135 22.30 -4.72 9.26
C VAL A 135 22.99 -5.74 10.16
N LEU A 136 22.33 -6.88 10.37
CA LEU A 136 22.87 -8.02 11.11
C LEU A 136 23.48 -9.01 10.12
N VAL A 137 24.78 -8.88 9.87
CA VAL A 137 25.53 -9.64 8.85
C VAL A 137 25.44 -11.14 9.06
N ASP A 138 25.69 -11.64 10.28
CA ASP A 138 25.73 -13.07 10.58
C ASP A 138 24.37 -13.76 10.38
N GLY A 139 23.29 -13.03 10.63
CA GLY A 139 21.92 -13.52 10.41
C GLY A 139 21.39 -13.24 9.01
N MET A 140 22.06 -12.38 8.21
CA MET A 140 21.52 -11.81 6.98
C MET A 140 20.10 -11.24 7.22
N TYR A 141 19.99 -10.37 8.21
CA TYR A 141 18.77 -9.60 8.49
C TYR A 141 19.08 -8.11 8.52
N VAL A 142 18.05 -7.30 8.34
CA VAL A 142 18.09 -5.87 8.66
C VAL A 142 16.97 -5.56 9.65
N ASP A 143 17.30 -4.90 10.74
CA ASP A 143 16.33 -4.26 11.62
C ASP A 143 16.09 -2.83 11.11
N ALA A 144 14.91 -2.59 10.54
CA ALA A 144 14.53 -1.29 10.00
C ALA A 144 13.37 -0.68 10.80
N GLY A 145 13.46 0.61 11.10
CA GLY A 145 12.38 1.38 11.69
C GLY A 145 11.14 1.38 10.80
N GLY A 146 9.95 1.34 11.40
CA GLY A 146 8.69 1.31 10.63
C GLY A 146 8.48 2.54 9.74
N GLU A 147 9.11 3.66 10.06
CA GLU A 147 9.11 4.91 9.29
C GLU A 147 10.09 4.93 8.11
N GLN A 148 11.08 4.03 8.10
CA GLN A 148 12.15 4.04 7.10
C GLN A 148 11.61 3.74 5.72
N LEU A 149 12.18 4.37 4.69
CA LEU A 149 11.83 4.07 3.30
C LEU A 149 12.55 2.82 2.81
N TRP A 150 11.91 2.07 1.93
CA TRP A 150 12.56 0.91 1.30
C TRP A 150 13.80 1.29 0.48
N ILE A 151 13.84 2.49 -0.11
CA ILE A 151 15.03 3.00 -0.82
C ILE A 151 16.23 3.20 0.14
N ASP A 152 15.97 3.68 1.36
CA ASP A 152 17.02 3.88 2.36
C ASP A 152 17.50 2.53 2.91
N VAL A 153 16.58 1.58 3.13
CA VAL A 153 16.91 0.18 3.48
C VAL A 153 17.75 -0.49 2.40
N LEU A 154 17.41 -0.29 1.12
CA LEU A 154 18.23 -0.79 0.00
C LEU A 154 19.64 -0.22 0.06
N HIS A 155 19.78 1.10 0.16
CA HIS A 155 21.10 1.74 0.18
C HIS A 155 21.95 1.34 1.37
N GLU A 156 21.36 1.21 2.56
CA GLU A 156 22.10 0.78 3.75
C GLU A 156 22.55 -0.67 3.64
N THR A 157 21.66 -1.59 3.24
CA THR A 157 21.98 -3.02 3.12
C THR A 157 23.04 -3.30 2.06
N LEU A 158 23.05 -2.54 0.97
CA LEU A 158 24.06 -2.65 -0.09
C LEU A 158 25.48 -2.33 0.38
N LYS A 159 25.66 -1.48 1.40
CA LYS A 159 26.98 -1.21 2.01
C LYS A 159 27.61 -2.49 2.59
N PHE A 160 26.79 -3.46 2.94
CA PHE A 160 27.19 -4.76 3.48
C PHE A 160 27.10 -5.89 2.45
N GLY A 161 26.84 -5.56 1.18
CA GLY A 161 26.70 -6.56 0.10
C GLY A 161 25.41 -7.36 0.14
N PHE A 162 24.37 -6.86 0.83
CA PHE A 162 23.08 -7.52 0.97
C PHE A 162 21.93 -6.67 0.44
N ALA A 163 20.79 -7.31 0.22
CA ALA A 163 19.54 -6.67 -0.15
C ALA A 163 18.34 -7.47 0.39
N PRO A 164 17.21 -6.82 0.71
CA PRO A 164 15.92 -7.50 0.82
C PRO A 164 15.57 -8.30 -0.44
N ARG A 165 14.86 -9.40 -0.26
CA ARG A 165 14.50 -10.34 -1.34
C ARG A 165 13.28 -9.93 -2.14
N VAL A 166 12.42 -9.11 -1.52
CA VAL A 166 11.09 -8.77 -2.03
C VAL A 166 10.89 -7.27 -1.95
N TRP A 167 10.37 -6.73 -3.04
CA TRP A 167 10.23 -5.30 -3.24
C TRP A 167 8.81 -4.95 -3.67
N THR A 168 8.47 -3.69 -3.48
CA THR A 168 7.39 -3.02 -4.19
C THR A 168 7.96 -2.32 -5.42
N ASP A 169 7.15 -2.05 -6.44
CA ASP A 169 7.62 -1.35 -7.64
C ASP A 169 8.12 0.06 -7.37
N TYR A 170 7.57 0.70 -6.33
CA TYR A 170 7.97 2.03 -5.88
C TYR A 170 8.57 1.93 -4.47
N LEU A 171 9.78 2.49 -4.28
CA LEU A 171 10.58 2.32 -3.06
C LEU A 171 10.51 3.49 -2.07
N HIS A 172 9.97 4.64 -2.46
CA HIS A 172 9.82 5.79 -1.57
C HIS A 172 8.53 5.71 -0.74
N ILE A 173 8.29 4.54 -0.16
CA ILE A 173 7.22 4.23 0.78
C ILE A 173 7.83 3.53 2.00
N THR A 174 7.14 3.64 3.13
CA THR A 174 7.67 3.21 4.43
C THR A 174 7.53 1.71 4.65
N VAL A 175 8.47 1.11 5.38
CA VAL A 175 8.43 -0.29 5.84
C VAL A 175 7.10 -0.62 6.53
N GLY A 176 6.71 0.13 7.57
CA GLY A 176 5.49 -0.14 8.33
C GLY A 176 4.21 -0.01 7.48
N GLY A 177 4.22 0.91 6.51
CA GLY A 177 3.11 1.10 5.58
C GLY A 177 2.88 -0.09 4.65
N THR A 178 3.94 -0.64 4.04
CA THR A 178 3.80 -1.80 3.15
C THR A 178 3.51 -3.08 3.92
N LEU A 179 4.16 -3.29 5.07
CA LEU A 179 3.91 -4.45 5.94
C LEU A 179 2.50 -4.46 6.53
N SER A 180 1.88 -3.29 6.70
CA SER A 180 0.46 -3.19 7.08
C SER A 180 -0.50 -3.59 5.96
N ASN A 181 -0.02 -3.77 4.72
CA ASN A 181 -0.84 -4.17 3.56
C ASN A 181 -0.45 -5.55 3.03
N ALA A 182 0.73 -5.65 2.42
CA ALA A 182 1.42 -6.89 2.05
C ALA A 182 2.83 -6.59 1.54
N GLY A 183 2.94 -5.61 0.62
CA GLY A 183 4.17 -5.33 -0.11
C GLY A 183 4.42 -6.35 -1.22
N ILE A 184 3.84 -6.11 -2.39
CA ILE A 184 3.94 -7.01 -3.55
C ILE A 184 4.74 -6.37 -4.68
N GLY A 185 5.37 -7.22 -5.47
CA GLY A 185 6.09 -6.93 -6.71
C GLY A 185 6.51 -8.24 -7.37
N GLY A 186 7.18 -8.17 -8.51
CA GLY A 186 7.51 -9.36 -9.32
C GLY A 186 8.41 -10.42 -8.69
N GLN A 187 8.96 -10.24 -7.48
CA GLN A 187 9.66 -11.29 -6.73
C GLN A 187 8.71 -12.15 -5.87
N ALA A 188 7.47 -11.69 -5.67
CA ALA A 188 6.54 -12.30 -4.71
C ALA A 188 6.12 -13.72 -5.08
N PHE A 189 6.14 -14.10 -6.36
CA PHE A 189 5.87 -15.48 -6.77
C PHE A 189 6.87 -16.49 -6.17
N ARG A 190 8.11 -16.05 -5.94
CA ARG A 190 9.20 -16.91 -5.44
C ARG A 190 9.34 -16.81 -3.93
N HIS A 191 9.28 -15.60 -3.39
CA HIS A 191 9.62 -15.31 -2.00
C HIS A 191 8.41 -14.91 -1.14
N GLY A 192 7.21 -14.81 -1.72
CA GLY A 192 6.05 -14.23 -1.07
C GLY A 192 6.09 -12.71 -1.03
N PRO A 193 5.03 -12.05 -0.56
CA PRO A 193 5.04 -10.61 -0.30
C PRO A 193 6.05 -10.24 0.81
N GLN A 194 6.30 -8.94 1.00
CA GLN A 194 7.18 -8.44 2.06
C GLN A 194 6.77 -8.94 3.45
N ILE A 195 5.45 -9.06 3.71
CA ILE A 195 4.94 -9.63 4.98
C ILE A 195 5.38 -11.08 5.24
N SER A 196 5.68 -11.87 4.20
CA SER A 196 6.22 -13.24 4.34
C SER A 196 7.74 -13.26 4.59
N ASN A 197 8.40 -12.11 4.57
CA ASN A 197 9.86 -11.97 4.72
C ASN A 197 10.27 -11.23 6.00
N VAL A 198 9.33 -11.05 6.92
CA VAL A 198 9.55 -10.48 8.25
C VAL A 198 9.71 -11.61 9.26
N HIS A 199 10.70 -11.48 10.14
CA HIS A 199 10.96 -12.44 11.21
C HIS A 199 10.45 -11.97 12.57
N GLU A 200 10.49 -10.66 12.81
CA GLU A 200 10.17 -10.06 14.11
C GLU A 200 9.70 -8.62 13.91
N LEU A 201 8.83 -8.14 14.79
CA LEU A 201 8.30 -6.77 14.80
C LEU A 201 8.34 -6.20 16.23
N ASP A 202 8.59 -4.90 16.36
CA ASP A 202 8.24 -4.14 17.56
C ASP A 202 7.02 -3.27 17.27
N VAL A 203 5.98 -3.41 18.08
CA VAL A 203 4.65 -2.84 17.82
C VAL A 203 4.15 -2.06 19.03
N VAL A 204 3.62 -0.86 18.82
CA VAL A 204 2.83 -0.14 19.82
C VAL A 204 1.35 -0.44 19.56
N THR A 205 0.67 -1.15 20.47
CA THR A 205 -0.74 -1.52 20.31
C THR A 205 -1.68 -0.34 20.61
N GLY A 206 -2.98 -0.50 20.33
CA GLY A 206 -4.03 0.45 20.71
C GLY A 206 -4.31 0.51 22.22
N THR A 207 -3.69 -0.37 23.02
CA THR A 207 -3.66 -0.26 24.49
C THR A 207 -2.48 0.59 25.00
N GLY A 208 -1.55 0.95 24.11
CA GLY A 208 -0.33 1.72 24.41
C GLY A 208 0.86 0.84 24.77
N GLU A 209 0.70 -0.48 24.83
CA GLU A 209 1.79 -1.40 25.15
C GLU A 209 2.78 -1.53 23.98
N MET A 210 4.07 -1.50 24.30
CA MET A 210 5.15 -1.83 23.36
C MET A 210 5.45 -3.31 23.45
N ILE A 211 5.22 -4.04 22.36
CA ILE A 211 5.33 -5.49 22.31
C ILE A 211 6.24 -5.90 21.15
N SER A 212 7.27 -6.67 21.45
CA SER A 212 8.02 -7.42 20.43
C SER A 212 7.32 -8.73 20.12
N CYS A 213 7.16 -9.05 18.83
CA CYS A 213 6.46 -10.24 18.38
C CYS A 213 7.12 -10.90 17.17
N SER A 214 7.02 -12.23 17.09
CA SER A 214 7.49 -13.11 16.03
C SER A 214 6.50 -14.27 15.84
N ALA A 215 6.83 -15.25 15.00
CA ALA A 215 6.02 -16.47 14.90
C ALA A 215 6.03 -17.32 16.19
N GLU A 216 6.99 -17.10 17.09
CA GLU A 216 7.19 -17.84 18.35
C GLU A 216 6.82 -17.02 19.58
N VAL A 217 6.96 -15.68 19.52
CA VAL A 217 6.71 -14.76 20.63
C VAL A 217 5.55 -13.84 20.28
N ASN A 218 4.48 -13.82 21.10
CA ASN A 218 3.26 -13.04 20.81
C ASN A 218 2.72 -13.26 19.36
N PRO A 219 2.57 -14.52 18.89
CA PRO A 219 2.27 -14.81 17.49
C PRO A 219 0.95 -14.21 17.01
N ASP A 220 -0.04 -14.14 17.90
CA ASP A 220 -1.33 -13.51 17.60
C ASP A 220 -1.16 -12.06 17.15
N LEU A 221 -0.31 -11.28 17.81
CA LEU A 221 -0.04 -9.90 17.41
C LEU A 221 0.75 -9.88 16.11
N PHE A 222 1.80 -10.68 16.00
CA PHE A 222 2.67 -10.75 14.82
C PHE A 222 1.88 -10.99 13.53
N PHE A 223 1.04 -12.02 13.50
CA PHE A 223 0.20 -12.32 12.35
C PHE A 223 -0.93 -11.30 12.16
N ALA A 224 -1.44 -10.69 13.24
CA ALA A 224 -2.45 -9.64 13.13
C ALA A 224 -1.93 -8.40 12.40
N VAL A 225 -0.77 -7.86 12.78
CA VAL A 225 -0.24 -6.61 12.18
C VAL A 225 0.24 -6.77 10.74
N LEU A 226 0.71 -7.95 10.34
CA LEU A 226 1.11 -8.25 8.96
C LEU A 226 -0.12 -8.33 8.04
N GLY A 227 -0.24 -7.35 7.14
CA GLY A 227 -1.47 -7.12 6.38
C GLY A 227 -2.63 -6.60 7.23
N GLY A 228 -2.33 -6.09 8.44
CA GLY A 228 -3.32 -5.71 9.44
C GLY A 228 -3.95 -4.34 9.27
N LEU A 229 -3.63 -3.62 8.19
CA LEU A 229 -4.20 -2.32 7.84
C LEU A 229 -4.06 -1.28 8.96
N GLY A 230 -3.01 -1.40 9.78
CA GLY A 230 -2.75 -0.52 10.92
C GLY A 230 -3.77 -0.63 12.07
N GLN A 231 -4.55 -1.72 12.14
CA GLN A 231 -5.68 -1.86 13.08
C GLN A 231 -5.30 -2.36 14.46
N PHE A 232 -4.19 -3.08 14.60
CA PHE A 232 -3.82 -3.78 15.84
C PHE A 232 -2.61 -3.15 16.54
N GLY A 233 -1.88 -2.30 15.83
CA GLY A 233 -0.73 -1.59 16.37
C GLY A 233 0.07 -0.87 15.30
N ILE A 234 0.99 -0.03 15.75
CA ILE A 234 1.91 0.76 14.95
C ILE A 234 3.26 0.04 14.94
N ILE A 235 3.72 -0.38 13.77
CA ILE A 235 5.03 -1.02 13.59
C ILE A 235 6.12 0.05 13.77
N THR A 236 7.01 -0.17 14.72
CA THR A 236 8.12 0.75 15.03
C THR A 236 9.49 0.19 14.65
N ARG A 237 9.62 -1.15 14.57
CA ARG A 237 10.75 -1.87 13.99
C ARG A 237 10.28 -3.14 13.28
N ALA A 238 10.94 -3.52 12.21
CA ALA A 238 10.79 -4.82 11.55
C ALA A 238 12.14 -5.46 11.27
N ARG A 239 12.28 -6.75 11.60
CA ARG A 239 13.41 -7.59 11.21
C ARG A 239 13.12 -8.26 9.88
N ILE A 240 13.83 -7.86 8.83
CA ILE A 240 13.56 -8.27 7.45
C ILE A 240 14.70 -9.16 6.96
N ARG A 241 14.35 -10.25 6.28
CA ARG A 241 15.30 -11.20 5.69
C ARG A 241 16.08 -10.56 4.52
N LEU A 242 17.38 -10.77 4.50
CA LEU A 242 18.28 -10.37 3.41
C LEU A 242 18.79 -11.57 2.60
N GLU A 243 19.39 -11.26 1.46
CA GLU A 243 20.20 -12.15 0.64
C GLU A 243 21.40 -11.38 0.05
N PRO A 244 22.43 -12.07 -0.47
CA PRO A 244 23.50 -11.41 -1.20
C PRO A 244 22.95 -10.56 -2.35
N ALA A 245 23.35 -9.29 -2.40
CA ALA A 245 22.85 -8.37 -3.40
C ALA A 245 23.45 -8.69 -4.78
N PRO A 246 22.63 -8.91 -5.82
CA PRO A 246 23.12 -8.95 -7.19
C PRO A 246 23.61 -7.56 -7.61
N LYS A 247 24.50 -7.52 -8.61
CA LYS A 247 25.05 -6.24 -9.11
C LYS A 247 24.25 -5.69 -10.28
N ARG A 248 23.75 -6.58 -11.13
CA ARG A 248 23.16 -6.24 -12.44
C ARG A 248 21.91 -7.06 -12.72
N VAL A 249 21.14 -6.58 -13.68
CA VAL A 249 19.87 -7.16 -14.10
C VAL A 249 19.80 -7.20 -15.62
N LYS A 250 19.55 -8.39 -16.17
CA LYS A 250 19.01 -8.54 -17.54
C LYS A 250 17.51 -8.32 -17.46
N TRP A 251 17.06 -7.17 -17.94
CA TRP A 251 15.66 -6.76 -17.87
C TRP A 251 15.00 -6.95 -19.24
N VAL A 252 13.95 -7.76 -19.29
CA VAL A 252 13.33 -8.28 -20.51
C VAL A 252 11.87 -7.89 -20.57
N ARG A 253 11.40 -7.47 -21.74
CA ARG A 253 9.97 -7.41 -22.07
C ARG A 253 9.65 -8.25 -23.29
N LEU A 254 8.58 -9.01 -23.22
CA LEU A 254 8.10 -9.92 -24.26
C LEU A 254 6.67 -9.53 -24.63
N ALA A 255 6.40 -9.25 -25.91
CA ALA A 255 5.07 -8.81 -26.33
C ALA A 255 4.19 -9.97 -26.84
N TYR A 256 2.93 -9.94 -26.44
CA TYR A 256 1.91 -10.91 -26.81
C TYR A 256 0.67 -10.19 -27.35
N SER A 257 0.02 -10.78 -28.35
CA SER A 257 -1.29 -10.36 -28.85
C SER A 257 -2.43 -11.27 -28.40
N ASP A 258 -2.12 -12.42 -27.80
CA ASP A 258 -3.09 -13.38 -27.26
C ASP A 258 -2.91 -13.50 -25.75
N VAL A 259 -4.00 -13.25 -25.02
CA VAL A 259 -4.03 -13.33 -23.55
C VAL A 259 -3.79 -14.76 -23.05
N HIS A 260 -4.21 -15.80 -23.79
CA HIS A 260 -4.05 -17.18 -23.37
C HIS A 260 -2.58 -17.60 -23.38
N LEU A 261 -1.85 -17.22 -24.43
CA LEU A 261 -0.41 -17.46 -24.52
C LEU A 261 0.34 -16.65 -23.45
N PHE A 262 -0.06 -15.39 -23.26
CA PHE A 262 0.50 -14.51 -22.24
C PHE A 262 0.35 -15.08 -20.81
N THR A 263 -0.86 -15.46 -20.40
CA THR A 263 -1.10 -16.01 -19.05
C THR A 263 -0.45 -17.37 -18.87
N LYS A 264 -0.49 -18.24 -19.89
CA LYS A 264 0.19 -19.54 -19.87
C LYS A 264 1.69 -19.38 -19.63
N ASP A 265 2.33 -18.46 -20.33
CA ASP A 265 3.76 -18.21 -20.20
C ASP A 265 4.12 -17.56 -18.85
N GLN A 266 3.31 -16.63 -18.34
CA GLN A 266 3.52 -16.09 -16.99
C GLN A 266 3.43 -17.20 -15.93
N GLU A 267 2.45 -18.09 -16.03
CA GLU A 267 2.29 -19.23 -15.11
C GLU A 267 3.42 -20.24 -15.21
N LEU A 268 3.92 -20.50 -16.42
CA LEU A 268 5.10 -21.33 -16.64
C LEU A 268 6.31 -20.73 -15.91
N LEU A 269 6.56 -19.43 -16.09
CA LEU A 269 7.70 -18.72 -15.50
C LEU A 269 7.69 -18.72 -13.96
N ILE A 270 6.51 -18.70 -13.34
CA ILE A 270 6.40 -18.73 -11.88
C ILE A 270 6.27 -20.13 -11.27
N SER A 271 6.21 -21.17 -12.10
CA SER A 271 6.09 -22.56 -11.65
C SER A 271 7.27 -23.00 -10.76
N ASN A 272 7.08 -24.01 -9.93
CA ASN A 272 8.14 -24.51 -9.03
C ASN A 272 9.43 -24.94 -9.76
N GLN A 273 9.32 -25.41 -11.00
CA GLN A 273 10.48 -25.77 -11.82
C GLN A 273 11.19 -24.52 -12.37
N ALA A 274 10.44 -23.63 -13.02
CA ALA A 274 11.00 -22.43 -13.64
C ALA A 274 11.51 -21.43 -12.59
N SER A 275 10.84 -21.30 -11.45
CA SER A 275 11.23 -20.38 -10.37
C SER A 275 12.61 -20.66 -9.77
N ARG A 276 13.19 -21.85 -9.95
CA ARG A 276 14.54 -22.20 -9.44
C ARG A 276 15.67 -21.90 -10.42
N SER A 277 15.38 -21.75 -11.71
CA SER A 277 16.39 -21.61 -12.76
C SER A 277 16.10 -20.52 -13.80
N GLY A 278 14.91 -19.92 -13.75
CA GLY A 278 14.42 -18.88 -14.66
C GLY A 278 14.52 -17.47 -14.05
N PHE A 279 13.55 -16.61 -14.37
CA PHE A 279 13.55 -15.21 -13.92
C PHE A 279 13.47 -15.07 -12.40
N ASP A 280 14.18 -14.08 -11.87
CA ASP A 280 14.13 -13.63 -10.47
C ASP A 280 12.99 -12.65 -10.20
N TYR A 281 12.46 -12.04 -11.27
CA TYR A 281 11.32 -11.13 -11.25
C TYR A 281 10.41 -11.43 -12.43
N VAL A 282 9.10 -11.54 -12.18
CA VAL A 282 8.07 -11.72 -13.20
C VAL A 282 6.88 -10.81 -12.90
N GLU A 283 6.62 -9.89 -13.81
CA GLU A 283 5.37 -9.12 -13.86
C GLU A 283 4.77 -9.16 -15.26
N GLY A 284 3.70 -8.39 -15.43
CA GLY A 284 3.13 -8.14 -16.73
C GLY A 284 2.29 -6.89 -16.76
N ARG A 285 2.09 -6.42 -17.99
CA ARG A 285 1.38 -5.19 -18.27
C ARG A 285 0.38 -5.40 -19.40
N VAL A 286 -0.78 -4.77 -19.25
CA VAL A 286 -1.77 -4.59 -20.32
C VAL A 286 -1.57 -3.22 -20.96
N GLN A 287 -1.51 -3.20 -22.28
CA GLN A 287 -1.45 -1.98 -23.07
C GLN A 287 -2.64 -1.93 -24.02
N LEU A 288 -3.55 -1.00 -23.75
CA LEU A 288 -4.71 -0.76 -24.61
C LEU A 288 -4.24 -0.12 -25.92
N ASN A 289 -4.82 -0.55 -27.04
CA ASN A 289 -4.44 -0.13 -28.40
C ASN A 289 -4.54 1.39 -28.58
N ARG A 290 -5.62 2.01 -28.08
CA ARG A 290 -5.81 3.46 -28.16
C ARG A 290 -4.65 4.23 -27.50
N THR A 291 -4.20 3.76 -26.34
CA THR A 291 -3.04 4.34 -25.65
C THR A 291 -1.74 4.12 -26.42
N LEU A 292 -1.59 3.02 -27.16
CA LEU A 292 -0.42 2.78 -28.00
C LEU A 292 -0.41 3.69 -29.25
N MET A 293 -1.57 3.96 -29.83
CA MET A 293 -1.72 4.71 -31.08
C MET A 293 -1.75 6.23 -30.89
N GLU A 294 -2.49 6.72 -29.89
CA GLU A 294 -2.73 8.16 -29.67
C GLU A 294 -1.71 8.78 -28.71
N ASN A 295 -1.19 8.01 -27.75
CA ASN A 295 -0.25 8.47 -26.74
C ASN A 295 1.16 7.95 -27.02
N ARG A 296 1.78 8.40 -28.14
CA ARG A 296 3.23 8.19 -28.41
C ARG A 296 4.07 8.93 -27.36
N ARG A 297 4.08 8.43 -26.13
CA ARG A 297 4.90 8.93 -25.04
C ARG A 297 6.27 8.27 -25.12
N SER A 298 7.29 9.02 -24.72
CA SER A 298 8.62 8.48 -24.46
C SER A 298 8.50 7.34 -23.44
N SER A 299 8.94 6.15 -23.80
CA SER A 299 9.11 5.05 -22.85
C SER A 299 10.50 5.14 -22.23
N SER A 300 10.62 4.86 -20.92
CA SER A 300 11.91 4.65 -20.26
C SER A 300 12.62 3.38 -20.74
N PHE A 301 11.86 2.42 -21.30
CA PHE A 301 12.35 1.10 -21.70
C PHE A 301 12.45 0.94 -23.23
N PHE A 302 11.36 1.26 -23.94
CA PHE A 302 11.27 1.10 -25.40
C PHE A 302 11.88 2.29 -26.14
N SER A 303 12.69 2.00 -27.16
CA SER A 303 13.13 3.03 -28.11
C SER A 303 11.99 3.45 -29.05
N ALA A 304 12.17 4.53 -29.80
CA ALA A 304 11.20 4.95 -30.82
C ALA A 304 10.97 3.86 -31.89
N SER A 305 12.01 3.10 -32.25
CA SER A 305 11.90 1.98 -33.19
C SER A 305 11.10 0.82 -32.58
N ASP A 306 11.33 0.51 -31.31
CA ASP A 306 10.58 -0.52 -30.59
C ASP A 306 9.08 -0.17 -30.54
N LEU A 307 8.76 1.08 -30.22
CA LEU A 307 7.38 1.58 -30.20
C LEU A 307 6.72 1.45 -31.58
N ALA A 308 7.41 1.81 -32.67
CA ALA A 308 6.89 1.66 -34.02
C ALA A 308 6.58 0.19 -34.36
N ARG A 309 7.45 -0.75 -33.96
CA ARG A 309 7.23 -2.19 -34.16
C ARG A 309 6.01 -2.71 -33.38
N LEU A 310 5.79 -2.21 -32.17
CA LEU A 310 4.63 -2.54 -31.33
C LEU A 310 3.33 -1.97 -31.91
N THR A 311 3.37 -0.73 -32.42
CA THR A 311 2.25 -0.12 -33.16
C THR A 311 1.88 -0.96 -34.38
N ASP A 312 2.86 -1.37 -35.19
CA ASP A 312 2.64 -2.24 -36.35
C ASP A 312 2.03 -3.58 -35.97
N LEU A 313 2.45 -4.16 -34.84
CA LEU A 313 1.88 -5.41 -34.32
C LEU A 313 0.41 -5.25 -33.97
N ALA A 314 0.05 -4.18 -33.25
CA ALA A 314 -1.33 -3.89 -32.88
C ALA A 314 -2.21 -3.69 -34.12
N ILE A 315 -1.72 -3.00 -35.14
CA ILE A 315 -2.43 -2.81 -36.42
C ILE A 315 -2.62 -4.16 -37.14
N LYS A 316 -1.56 -4.94 -37.30
CA LYS A 316 -1.59 -6.22 -38.06
C LYS A 316 -2.50 -7.27 -37.43
N THR A 317 -2.50 -7.33 -36.10
CA THR A 317 -3.32 -8.31 -35.35
C THR A 317 -4.76 -7.86 -35.17
N GLY A 318 -5.06 -6.57 -35.41
CA GLY A 318 -6.35 -5.98 -35.05
C GLY A 318 -6.64 -6.04 -33.55
N SER A 319 -5.63 -6.34 -32.71
CA SER A 319 -5.83 -6.54 -31.29
C SER A 319 -6.11 -5.21 -30.62
N ILE A 320 -7.15 -5.20 -29.78
CA ILE A 320 -7.47 -4.06 -28.91
C ILE A 320 -6.50 -3.94 -27.73
N THR A 321 -5.70 -4.98 -27.49
CA THR A 321 -4.81 -5.08 -26.33
C THR A 321 -3.51 -5.78 -26.72
N ILE A 322 -2.38 -5.21 -26.32
CA ILE A 322 -1.07 -5.86 -26.33
C ILE A 322 -0.68 -6.14 -24.89
N TYR A 323 -0.18 -7.34 -24.62
CA TYR A 323 0.27 -7.75 -23.30
C TYR A 323 1.79 -7.83 -23.29
N TYR A 324 2.40 -7.51 -22.16
CA TYR A 324 3.84 -7.66 -21.95
C TYR A 324 4.08 -8.54 -20.75
N ILE A 325 4.90 -9.58 -20.91
CA ILE A 325 5.62 -10.15 -19.77
C ILE A 325 6.82 -9.26 -19.52
N GLU A 326 7.03 -8.87 -18.27
CA GLU A 326 8.23 -8.20 -17.82
C GLU A 326 9.02 -9.15 -16.92
N GLY A 327 10.18 -9.59 -17.39
CA GLY A 327 11.05 -10.54 -16.70
C GLY A 327 12.38 -9.91 -16.32
N ALA A 328 13.01 -10.40 -15.26
CA ALA A 328 14.38 -10.01 -14.93
C ALA A 328 15.22 -11.19 -14.45
N MET A 329 16.48 -11.27 -14.90
CA MET A 329 17.50 -12.17 -14.34
C MET A 329 18.60 -11.35 -13.66
N TYR A 330 18.86 -11.68 -12.40
CA TYR A 330 19.86 -11.04 -11.55
C TYR A 330 21.21 -11.73 -11.73
N TYR A 331 22.27 -10.93 -11.82
CA TYR A 331 23.60 -11.47 -12.06
C TYR A 331 24.71 -10.59 -11.49
N ASP A 332 25.90 -11.17 -11.45
CA ASP A 332 27.17 -10.54 -11.09
C ASP A 332 28.24 -10.84 -12.15
N ASP A 333 29.44 -10.31 -11.95
CA ASP A 333 30.56 -10.47 -12.90
C ASP A 333 30.96 -11.95 -13.10
N ASN A 334 30.67 -12.82 -12.14
CA ASN A 334 31.01 -14.25 -12.19
C ASN A 334 29.94 -15.10 -12.89
N THR A 335 28.71 -14.61 -12.98
CA THR A 335 27.55 -15.39 -13.46
C THR A 335 27.06 -14.95 -14.84
N VAL A 336 27.56 -13.84 -15.39
CA VAL A 336 27.08 -13.23 -16.65
C VAL A 336 26.93 -14.22 -17.82
N THR A 337 27.94 -15.04 -18.10
CA THR A 337 27.89 -16.01 -19.22
C THR A 337 26.80 -17.06 -19.00
N SER A 338 26.61 -17.50 -17.76
CA SER A 338 25.56 -18.46 -17.42
C SER A 338 24.17 -17.84 -17.54
N VAL A 339 24.03 -16.55 -17.23
CA VAL A 339 22.75 -15.83 -17.31
C VAL A 339 22.34 -15.59 -18.75
N ASP A 340 23.27 -15.26 -19.66
CA ASP A 340 22.95 -15.14 -21.08
C ASP A 340 22.46 -16.48 -21.68
N GLN A 341 23.10 -17.60 -21.32
CA GLN A 341 22.67 -18.94 -21.75
C GLN A 341 21.31 -19.32 -21.18
N LYS A 342 21.08 -19.07 -19.88
CA LYS A 342 19.79 -19.30 -19.23
C LYS A 342 18.69 -18.46 -19.86
N LEU A 343 18.97 -17.20 -20.18
CA LEU A 343 18.00 -16.32 -20.81
C LEU A 343 17.60 -16.86 -22.19
N VAL A 344 18.55 -17.30 -23.01
CA VAL A 344 18.23 -17.92 -24.31
C VAL A 344 17.35 -19.15 -24.11
N ALA A 345 17.71 -20.07 -23.21
CA ALA A 345 16.92 -21.26 -22.94
C ALA A 345 15.50 -20.95 -22.47
N VAL A 346 15.33 -19.98 -21.56
CA VAL A 346 14.01 -19.54 -21.12
C VAL A 346 13.21 -18.96 -22.28
N LEU A 347 13.81 -18.11 -23.12
CA LEU A 347 13.10 -17.50 -24.25
C LEU A 347 12.66 -18.52 -25.31
N GLU A 348 13.40 -19.62 -25.49
CA GLU A 348 13.04 -20.70 -26.42
C GLU A 348 11.79 -21.49 -25.98
N GLU A 349 11.46 -21.47 -24.69
CA GLU A 349 10.26 -22.15 -24.15
C GLU A 349 8.99 -21.29 -24.22
N LEU A 350 9.12 -19.98 -24.50
CA LEU A 350 8.02 -19.02 -24.46
C LEU A 350 7.40 -18.78 -25.84
N SER A 351 6.13 -18.39 -25.84
CA SER A 351 5.25 -18.22 -27.00
C SER A 351 4.95 -16.76 -27.33
N PHE A 352 5.85 -15.83 -26.98
CA PHE A 352 5.73 -14.42 -27.35
C PHE A 352 5.78 -14.24 -28.88
N VAL A 353 5.32 -13.09 -29.38
CA VAL A 353 5.29 -12.83 -30.82
C VAL A 353 6.73 -12.85 -31.38
N PRO A 354 7.04 -13.63 -32.43
CA PRO A 354 8.40 -13.75 -32.96
C PRO A 354 9.06 -12.39 -33.22
N GLY A 355 10.27 -12.22 -32.69
CA GLY A 355 11.04 -10.98 -32.76
C GLY A 355 10.63 -9.89 -31.76
N MET A 356 9.52 -10.02 -31.02
CA MET A 356 9.04 -9.02 -30.05
C MET A 356 9.59 -9.26 -28.64
N VAL A 357 10.90 -9.50 -28.57
CA VAL A 357 11.69 -9.54 -27.34
C VAL A 357 12.55 -8.29 -27.27
N PHE A 358 12.56 -7.65 -26.10
CA PHE A 358 13.26 -6.41 -25.85
C PHE A 358 14.08 -6.57 -24.57
N ILE A 359 15.40 -6.39 -24.68
CA ILE A 359 16.33 -6.68 -23.58
C ILE A 359 17.12 -5.41 -23.26
N ARG A 360 17.22 -5.11 -21.97
CA ARG A 360 18.06 -4.05 -21.40
C ARG A 360 18.96 -4.65 -20.33
N ASP A 361 20.05 -3.97 -20.09
CA ASP A 361 20.99 -4.29 -19.02
C ASP A 361 21.09 -3.07 -18.11
N ALA A 362 20.89 -3.27 -16.81
CA ALA A 362 20.88 -2.20 -15.81
C ALA A 362 21.60 -2.64 -14.54
N SER A 363 22.04 -1.69 -13.72
CA SER A 363 22.41 -2.03 -12.35
C SER A 363 21.19 -2.49 -11.55
N TYR A 364 21.41 -3.26 -10.49
CA TYR A 364 20.32 -3.73 -9.62
C TYR A 364 19.54 -2.57 -8.99
N VAL A 365 20.25 -1.52 -8.55
CA VAL A 365 19.63 -0.31 -7.99
C VAL A 365 18.79 0.43 -9.03
N GLU A 366 19.28 0.57 -10.27
CA GLU A 366 18.51 1.22 -11.33
C GLU A 366 17.23 0.47 -11.69
N PHE A 367 17.27 -0.86 -11.66
CA PHE A 367 16.10 -1.69 -11.89
C PHE A 367 15.08 -1.54 -10.77
N LEU A 368 15.52 -1.61 -9.50
CA LEU A 368 14.63 -1.49 -8.35
C LEU A 368 14.03 -0.08 -8.20
N ASP A 369 14.80 0.98 -8.45
CA ASP A 369 14.33 2.38 -8.36
C ASP A 369 13.81 2.95 -9.70
N ARG A 370 13.42 2.06 -10.64
CA ARG A 370 12.94 2.48 -11.97
C ARG A 370 11.73 3.42 -11.90
N VAL A 371 10.82 3.19 -10.95
CA VAL A 371 9.63 4.05 -10.76
C VAL A 371 9.97 5.36 -10.06
N GLY A 372 10.93 5.38 -9.14
CA GLY A 372 11.41 6.63 -8.51
C GLY A 372 11.96 7.61 -9.56
N ARG A 373 12.69 7.10 -10.55
CA ARG A 373 13.17 7.89 -11.71
C ARG A 373 12.04 8.33 -12.65
N GLU A 374 11.00 7.53 -12.82
CA GLU A 374 9.82 7.91 -13.61
C GLU A 374 8.98 8.99 -12.91
N LYS A 375 8.83 8.92 -11.58
CA LYS A 375 8.19 9.94 -10.77
C LYS A 375 8.78 11.32 -11.05
N GLN A 376 10.10 11.46 -11.10
CA GLN A 376 10.75 12.75 -11.34
C GLN A 376 10.32 13.37 -12.69
N LYS A 377 10.11 12.53 -13.72
CA LYS A 377 9.61 12.96 -15.03
C LYS A 377 8.14 13.36 -14.96
N LEU A 378 7.30 12.57 -14.30
CA LEU A 378 5.86 12.85 -14.12
C LEU A 378 5.62 14.13 -13.30
N TRP A 379 6.42 14.32 -12.25
CA TRP A 379 6.40 15.53 -11.44
C TRP A 379 6.71 16.77 -12.27
N SER A 380 7.78 16.72 -13.07
CA SER A 380 8.17 17.82 -13.96
C SER A 380 7.11 18.11 -15.03
N ALA A 381 6.26 17.13 -15.35
CA ALA A 381 5.16 17.26 -16.31
C ALA A 381 3.81 17.63 -15.65
N GLY A 382 3.77 17.87 -14.33
CA GLY A 382 2.52 18.17 -13.61
C GLY A 382 1.52 17.00 -13.56
N ALA A 383 1.98 15.78 -13.80
CA ALA A 383 1.14 14.58 -13.90
C ALA A 383 1.27 13.65 -12.68
N TRP A 384 1.96 14.09 -11.62
CA TRP A 384 2.14 13.34 -10.38
C TRP A 384 1.28 13.87 -9.21
N ASP A 385 0.96 15.16 -9.17
CA ASP A 385 0.15 15.76 -8.12
C ASP A 385 -1.29 15.95 -8.63
N VAL A 386 -1.93 14.83 -8.95
CA VAL A 386 -3.28 14.73 -9.55
C VAL A 386 -4.06 13.61 -8.87
N PRO A 387 -5.39 13.49 -9.04
CA PRO A 387 -6.13 12.37 -8.49
C PRO A 387 -5.72 11.00 -9.07
N HIS A 388 -5.52 10.02 -8.20
CA HIS A 388 -5.15 8.64 -8.52
C HIS A 388 -6.20 7.64 -8.03
N PRO A 389 -7.31 7.45 -8.76
CA PRO A 389 -8.35 6.47 -8.43
C PRO A 389 -7.88 5.05 -8.78
N TRP A 390 -6.83 4.59 -8.09
CA TRP A 390 -6.25 3.27 -8.31
C TRP A 390 -7.19 2.17 -7.80
N LEU A 391 -7.35 1.13 -8.61
CA LEU A 391 -8.03 -0.11 -8.22
C LEU A 391 -7.04 -1.25 -8.30
N ASN A 392 -6.77 -1.90 -7.16
CA ASN A 392 -5.87 -3.05 -7.09
C ASN A 392 -6.66 -4.27 -6.62
N LEU A 393 -6.51 -5.37 -7.33
CA LEU A 393 -7.28 -6.60 -7.14
C LEU A 393 -6.36 -7.81 -7.13
N PHE A 394 -6.74 -8.83 -6.38
CA PHE A 394 -6.35 -10.21 -6.59
C PHE A 394 -7.50 -10.95 -7.26
N VAL A 395 -7.21 -11.68 -8.33
CA VAL A 395 -8.17 -12.40 -9.17
C VAL A 395 -7.76 -13.88 -9.24
N PRO A 396 -8.65 -14.85 -8.97
CA PRO A 396 -8.31 -16.27 -9.12
C PRO A 396 -7.83 -16.60 -10.53
N LYS A 397 -6.84 -17.50 -10.66
CA LYS A 397 -6.31 -17.93 -11.96
C LYS A 397 -7.42 -18.46 -12.87
N SER A 398 -8.34 -19.25 -12.33
CA SER A 398 -9.44 -19.86 -13.09
C SER A 398 -10.35 -18.83 -13.79
N ARG A 399 -10.37 -17.59 -13.30
CA ARG A 399 -11.26 -16.51 -13.79
C ARG A 399 -10.51 -15.33 -14.42
N ILE A 400 -9.18 -15.42 -14.59
CA ILE A 400 -8.40 -14.28 -15.12
C ILE A 400 -8.75 -13.95 -16.58
N LEU A 401 -9.10 -14.97 -17.39
CA LEU A 401 -9.52 -14.78 -18.78
C LEU A 401 -10.90 -14.13 -18.88
N ASP A 402 -11.81 -14.46 -17.95
CA ASP A 402 -13.11 -13.77 -17.84
C ASP A 402 -12.92 -12.31 -17.45
N PHE A 403 -12.00 -12.04 -16.51
CA PHE A 403 -11.63 -10.68 -16.13
C PHE A 403 -11.06 -9.89 -17.30
N ASP A 404 -10.14 -10.48 -18.08
CA ASP A 404 -9.61 -9.84 -19.30
C ASP A 404 -10.73 -9.52 -20.30
N ALA A 405 -11.60 -10.48 -20.59
CA ALA A 405 -12.70 -10.32 -21.53
C ALA A 405 -13.70 -9.23 -21.08
N GLY A 406 -14.09 -9.23 -19.80
CA GLY A 406 -15.09 -8.31 -19.28
C GLY A 406 -14.54 -6.92 -18.96
N VAL A 407 -13.32 -6.82 -18.43
CA VAL A 407 -12.75 -5.57 -17.95
C VAL A 407 -11.84 -4.94 -19.00
N PHE A 408 -10.75 -5.60 -19.40
CA PHE A 408 -9.78 -5.00 -20.33
C PHE A 408 -10.35 -4.85 -21.74
N LYS A 409 -11.02 -5.89 -22.23
CA LYS A 409 -11.62 -5.94 -23.57
C LYS A 409 -13.06 -5.46 -23.63
N GLY A 410 -13.71 -5.32 -22.47
CA GLY A 410 -15.09 -4.84 -22.31
C GLY A 410 -15.14 -3.42 -21.79
N ILE A 411 -15.19 -3.26 -20.46
CA ILE A 411 -15.35 -1.96 -19.77
C ILE A 411 -14.31 -0.92 -20.25
N LEU A 412 -13.05 -1.33 -20.39
CA LEU A 412 -11.95 -0.45 -20.77
C LEU A 412 -11.67 -0.40 -22.27
N ARG A 413 -12.50 -1.03 -23.12
CA ARG A 413 -12.25 -1.18 -24.57
C ARG A 413 -11.95 0.14 -25.28
N HIS A 414 -12.61 1.22 -24.86
CA HIS A 414 -12.48 2.55 -25.47
C HIS A 414 -11.73 3.56 -24.58
N ALA A 415 -11.27 3.11 -23.41
CA ALA A 415 -10.55 3.94 -22.48
C ALA A 415 -9.17 4.31 -23.05
N ASN A 416 -8.70 5.51 -22.70
CA ASN A 416 -7.34 5.95 -22.97
C ASN A 416 -6.70 6.48 -21.68
N PRO A 417 -6.55 5.63 -20.65
CA PRO A 417 -6.14 6.10 -19.33
C PRO A 417 -4.68 6.58 -19.35
N VAL A 418 -4.42 7.66 -18.62
CA VAL A 418 -3.05 8.01 -18.22
C VAL A 418 -2.65 7.09 -17.08
N GLY A 419 -1.60 6.30 -17.26
CA GLY A 419 -1.11 5.39 -16.23
C GLY A 419 -0.81 3.98 -16.75
N LEU A 420 -0.72 3.03 -15.82
CA LEU A 420 -0.35 1.63 -16.09
C LEU A 420 -1.51 0.70 -15.75
N ILE A 421 -1.57 -0.43 -16.45
CA ILE A 421 -2.42 -1.57 -16.10
C ILE A 421 -1.50 -2.77 -15.90
N LEU A 422 -1.39 -3.24 -14.66
CA LEU A 422 -0.57 -4.40 -14.31
C LEU A 422 -1.42 -5.66 -14.25
N ILE A 423 -0.84 -6.79 -14.68
CA ILE A 423 -1.41 -8.13 -14.56
C ILE A 423 -0.27 -9.14 -14.44
N TYR A 424 -0.21 -9.87 -13.32
CA TYR A 424 0.80 -10.92 -13.13
C TYR A 424 0.38 -11.96 -12.09
N PRO A 425 0.77 -13.23 -12.26
CA PRO A 425 0.41 -14.28 -11.32
C PRO A 425 1.36 -14.32 -10.13
N MET A 426 0.86 -14.86 -9.02
CA MET A 426 1.59 -15.13 -7.78
C MET A 426 1.21 -16.51 -7.25
N ASN A 427 2.12 -17.13 -6.53
CA ASN A 427 1.90 -18.43 -5.90
C ASN A 427 1.33 -18.26 -4.48
N LYS A 428 0.18 -18.87 -4.20
CA LYS A 428 -0.53 -18.80 -2.92
C LYS A 428 0.22 -19.49 -1.79
N ASP A 429 1.04 -20.50 -2.08
CA ASP A 429 1.88 -21.17 -1.09
C ASP A 429 2.96 -20.27 -0.46
N LYS A 430 3.19 -19.07 -1.02
CA LYS A 430 4.07 -18.04 -0.46
C LYS A 430 3.37 -17.05 0.47
N TRP A 431 2.07 -17.21 0.67
CA TRP A 431 1.25 -16.39 1.54
C TRP A 431 0.88 -17.20 2.79
N ASP A 432 0.98 -16.55 3.96
CA ASP A 432 0.63 -17.18 5.22
C ASP A 432 -0.81 -16.80 5.62
N GLU A 433 -1.72 -17.77 5.58
CA GLU A 433 -3.14 -17.54 5.88
C GLU A 433 -3.41 -17.13 7.33
N ARG A 434 -2.45 -17.29 8.25
CA ARG A 434 -2.54 -16.77 9.62
C ARG A 434 -2.54 -15.24 9.64
N MET A 435 -1.92 -14.61 8.64
CA MET A 435 -1.85 -13.14 8.52
C MET A 435 -3.20 -12.53 8.15
N THR A 436 -3.37 -11.25 8.47
CA THR A 436 -4.61 -10.51 8.19
C THR A 436 -4.83 -10.24 6.69
N ALA A 437 -3.76 -10.25 5.89
CA ALA A 437 -3.85 -10.11 4.43
C ALA A 437 -4.86 -11.11 3.82
N VAL A 438 -5.58 -10.66 2.79
CA VAL A 438 -6.64 -11.43 2.15
C VAL A 438 -6.27 -11.74 0.70
N THR A 439 -6.10 -13.01 0.39
CA THR A 439 -5.99 -13.54 -0.98
C THR A 439 -7.35 -14.03 -1.48
N PRO A 440 -7.51 -14.31 -2.79
CA PRO A 440 -8.76 -14.83 -3.32
C PRO A 440 -9.19 -16.15 -2.65
N PRO A 441 -10.51 -16.41 -2.57
CA PRO A 441 -11.06 -17.60 -1.91
C PRO A 441 -10.74 -18.87 -2.71
N GLY A 442 -10.87 -20.02 -2.04
CA GLY A 442 -10.65 -21.34 -2.64
C GLY A 442 -9.20 -21.81 -2.59
N ASP A 443 -8.97 -22.98 -3.17
CA ASP A 443 -7.71 -23.73 -3.04
C ASP A 443 -6.80 -23.58 -4.28
N GLU A 444 -7.03 -22.54 -5.09
CA GLU A 444 -6.18 -22.27 -6.25
C GLU A 444 -4.76 -21.90 -5.79
N GLU A 445 -3.77 -22.64 -6.29
CA GLU A 445 -2.36 -22.41 -5.99
C GLU A 445 -1.83 -21.11 -6.60
N VAL A 446 -2.50 -20.59 -7.64
CA VAL A 446 -2.10 -19.39 -8.37
C VAL A 446 -3.26 -18.41 -8.42
N PHE A 447 -2.97 -17.13 -8.23
CA PHE A 447 -3.89 -16.02 -8.48
C PHE A 447 -3.12 -14.84 -9.05
N TYR A 448 -3.83 -13.88 -9.65
CA TYR A 448 -3.25 -12.73 -10.32
C TYR A 448 -3.39 -11.46 -9.51
N ALA A 449 -2.32 -10.68 -9.41
CA ALA A 449 -2.39 -9.27 -9.09
C ALA A 449 -2.84 -8.49 -10.33
N VAL A 450 -3.83 -7.61 -10.17
CA VAL A 450 -4.30 -6.69 -11.20
C VAL A 450 -4.30 -5.27 -10.63
N GLY A 451 -3.58 -4.36 -11.25
CA GLY A 451 -3.51 -2.96 -10.82
C GLY A 451 -3.94 -2.00 -11.93
N LEU A 452 -5.07 -1.30 -11.75
CA LEU A 452 -5.50 -0.21 -12.61
C LEU A 452 -4.92 1.11 -12.08
N LEU A 453 -3.66 1.39 -12.40
CA LEU A 453 -2.87 2.49 -11.84
C LEU A 453 -3.05 3.78 -12.66
N ARG A 454 -4.27 4.31 -12.65
CA ARG A 454 -4.72 5.40 -13.53
C ARG A 454 -4.66 6.76 -12.81
N SER A 455 -4.37 7.81 -13.57
CA SER A 455 -4.25 9.19 -13.10
C SER A 455 -5.26 10.07 -13.83
N ALA A 456 -5.97 10.93 -13.10
CA ALA A 456 -6.86 11.93 -13.66
C ALA A 456 -6.06 13.18 -14.10
N ALA A 457 -5.15 13.00 -15.07
CA ALA A 457 -4.33 14.07 -15.62
C ALA A 457 -4.96 14.63 -16.91
N GLY A 458 -5.64 15.78 -16.83
CA GLY A 458 -6.20 16.52 -17.98
C GLY A 458 -7.57 17.14 -17.69
N ASP A 459 -7.94 18.19 -18.45
CA ASP A 459 -9.26 18.80 -18.42
C ASP A 459 -10.35 17.78 -18.80
N ALA A 460 -11.55 17.97 -18.24
CA ALA A 460 -12.77 17.20 -18.54
C ALA A 460 -12.84 16.82 -20.03
N GLY A 461 -12.99 15.51 -20.31
CA GLY A 461 -13.03 15.00 -21.68
C GLY A 461 -14.10 15.72 -22.52
N ALA A 462 -13.97 15.65 -23.85
CA ALA A 462 -14.96 16.18 -24.80
C ALA A 462 -16.35 15.57 -24.53
N GLY A 463 -17.14 16.23 -23.68
CA GLY A 463 -18.31 15.66 -23.01
C GLY A 463 -18.63 16.32 -21.66
N GLY A 464 -17.69 17.05 -21.06
CA GLY A 464 -17.92 17.83 -19.84
C GLY A 464 -17.87 17.03 -18.53
N GLU A 465 -17.59 15.72 -18.60
CA GLU A 465 -17.37 14.89 -17.40
C GLU A 465 -15.93 15.04 -16.89
N ASN A 466 -15.79 15.23 -15.57
CA ASN A 466 -14.50 15.26 -14.89
C ASN A 466 -13.80 13.90 -15.05
N GLY A 467 -12.53 13.90 -15.48
CA GLY A 467 -11.76 12.66 -15.71
C GLY A 467 -11.71 11.74 -14.48
N LEU A 468 -11.75 12.29 -13.27
CA LEU A 468 -11.85 11.50 -12.04
C LEU A 468 -13.16 10.71 -11.95
N GLU A 469 -14.30 11.33 -12.25
CA GLU A 469 -15.62 10.69 -12.16
C GLU A 469 -15.72 9.52 -13.15
N GLN A 470 -15.19 9.69 -14.36
CA GLN A 470 -15.13 8.62 -15.34
C GLN A 470 -14.32 7.43 -14.82
N LEU A 471 -13.11 7.67 -14.28
CA LEU A 471 -12.26 6.61 -13.77
C LEU A 471 -12.88 5.88 -12.57
N GLU A 472 -13.55 6.61 -11.67
CA GLU A 472 -14.30 6.04 -10.55
C GLU A 472 -15.48 5.17 -11.02
N ARG A 473 -16.25 5.61 -12.03
CA ARG A 473 -17.31 4.78 -12.61
C ARG A 473 -16.76 3.51 -13.27
N GLU A 474 -15.64 3.60 -13.96
CA GLU A 474 -14.98 2.43 -14.56
C GLU A 474 -14.46 1.46 -13.48
N ASN A 475 -13.93 1.97 -12.36
CA ASN A 475 -13.56 1.12 -11.21
C ASN A 475 -14.78 0.42 -10.61
N ALA A 476 -15.88 1.15 -10.38
CA ALA A 476 -17.12 0.58 -9.86
C ALA A 476 -17.67 -0.50 -10.80
N ALA A 477 -17.68 -0.24 -12.11
CA ALA A 477 -18.13 -1.22 -13.11
C ALA A 477 -17.28 -2.50 -13.10
N ALA A 478 -15.96 -2.40 -12.89
CA ALA A 478 -15.08 -3.56 -12.78
C ALA A 478 -15.35 -4.40 -11.51
N LEU A 479 -15.59 -3.74 -10.37
CA LEU A 479 -15.99 -4.40 -9.13
C LEU A 479 -17.37 -5.07 -9.26
N ASP A 480 -18.34 -4.37 -9.84
CA ASP A 480 -19.69 -4.90 -10.09
C ASP A 480 -19.66 -6.10 -11.06
N PHE A 481 -18.77 -6.09 -12.05
CA PHE A 481 -18.53 -7.22 -12.93
C PHE A 481 -17.98 -8.43 -12.15
N CYS A 482 -16.97 -8.21 -11.29
CA CYS A 482 -16.45 -9.27 -10.42
C CYS A 482 -17.54 -9.90 -9.54
N ASP A 483 -18.40 -9.08 -8.93
CA ASP A 483 -19.47 -9.53 -8.04
C ASP A 483 -20.57 -10.27 -8.83
N ARG A 484 -21.05 -9.70 -9.95
CA ARG A 484 -22.11 -10.29 -10.77
C ARG A 484 -21.73 -11.63 -11.39
N GLU A 485 -20.51 -11.75 -11.91
CA GLU A 485 -20.02 -12.98 -12.55
C GLU A 485 -19.39 -13.97 -11.55
N GLY A 486 -19.45 -13.66 -10.24
CA GLY A 486 -18.92 -14.51 -9.18
C GLY A 486 -17.43 -14.80 -9.33
N ILE A 487 -16.64 -13.83 -9.77
CA ILE A 487 -15.20 -14.00 -10.08
C ILE A 487 -14.39 -14.30 -8.82
N GLY A 488 -14.82 -13.81 -7.66
CA GLY A 488 -14.08 -13.98 -6.41
C GLY A 488 -12.92 -12.99 -6.25
N CYS A 489 -12.99 -11.83 -6.91
CA CYS A 489 -12.00 -10.77 -6.75
C CYS A 489 -11.86 -10.34 -5.29
N ARG A 490 -10.63 -10.01 -4.87
CA ARG A 490 -10.33 -9.39 -3.58
C ARG A 490 -9.56 -8.10 -3.80
N GLN A 491 -9.95 -7.02 -3.15
CA GLN A 491 -9.19 -5.77 -3.25
C GLN A 491 -7.85 -5.88 -2.52
N TYR A 492 -6.76 -5.48 -3.16
CA TYR A 492 -5.50 -5.13 -2.50
C TYR A 492 -5.49 -3.62 -2.24
N LEU A 493 -4.90 -3.17 -1.13
CA LEU A 493 -5.12 -1.81 -0.61
C LEU A 493 -6.63 -1.49 -0.48
N PRO A 494 -7.40 -2.36 0.21
CA PRO A 494 -8.86 -2.37 0.14
C PRO A 494 -9.47 -1.09 0.67
N HIS A 495 -10.63 -0.74 0.12
CA HIS A 495 -11.52 0.27 0.66
C HIS A 495 -12.96 -0.18 0.51
N HIS A 496 -13.70 -0.19 1.63
CA HIS A 496 -15.10 -0.52 1.65
C HIS A 496 -15.88 0.55 2.43
N ALA A 497 -16.96 1.03 1.84
CA ALA A 497 -17.81 2.07 2.44
C ALA A 497 -18.66 1.57 3.62
N SER A 498 -18.71 0.25 3.86
CA SER A 498 -19.55 -0.35 4.90
C SER A 498 -18.86 -1.51 5.61
N ARG A 499 -19.28 -1.76 6.85
CA ARG A 499 -18.87 -2.93 7.64
C ARG A 499 -19.20 -4.25 6.94
N GLU A 500 -20.35 -4.32 6.28
CA GLU A 500 -20.73 -5.50 5.49
C GLU A 500 -19.75 -5.74 4.33
N GLY A 501 -19.29 -4.68 3.66
CA GLY A 501 -18.23 -4.77 2.65
C GLY A 501 -16.94 -5.36 3.22
N TRP A 502 -16.52 -4.90 4.40
CA TRP A 502 -15.37 -5.47 5.11
C TRP A 502 -15.57 -6.92 5.54
N MET A 503 -16.75 -7.29 6.03
CA MET A 503 -17.09 -8.68 6.36
C MET A 503 -17.03 -9.59 5.13
N ARG A 504 -17.51 -9.13 3.96
CA ARG A 504 -17.39 -9.85 2.69
C ARG A 504 -15.94 -9.96 2.23
N HIS A 505 -15.14 -8.90 2.41
CA HIS A 505 -13.72 -8.87 2.08
C HIS A 505 -12.94 -9.94 2.86
N PHE A 506 -12.97 -9.88 4.19
CA PHE A 506 -12.29 -10.86 5.04
C PHE A 506 -12.92 -12.26 4.93
N GLY A 507 -14.21 -12.34 4.61
CA GLY A 507 -14.96 -13.59 4.53
C GLY A 507 -15.31 -14.16 5.91
N ALA A 508 -16.25 -15.11 5.91
CA ALA A 508 -16.82 -15.67 7.13
C ALA A 508 -15.80 -16.40 8.03
N ALA A 509 -14.71 -16.93 7.45
CA ALA A 509 -13.68 -17.64 8.19
C ALA A 509 -12.70 -16.69 8.89
N LYS A 510 -12.26 -15.59 8.23
CA LYS A 510 -11.23 -14.69 8.77
C LYS A 510 -11.82 -13.53 9.59
N TRP A 511 -13.02 -13.05 9.25
CA TRP A 511 -13.65 -11.91 9.94
C TRP A 511 -13.78 -12.07 11.47
N PRO A 512 -14.27 -13.21 12.02
CA PRO A 512 -14.40 -13.36 13.47
C PRO A 512 -13.06 -13.19 14.19
N ARG A 513 -11.98 -13.74 13.63
CA ARG A 513 -10.63 -13.61 14.17
C ARG A 513 -10.12 -12.18 14.11
N VAL A 514 -10.35 -11.46 13.01
CA VAL A 514 -10.00 -10.03 12.88
C VAL A 514 -10.72 -9.19 13.93
N ALA A 515 -12.01 -9.45 14.19
CA ALA A 515 -12.77 -8.75 15.22
C ALA A 515 -12.28 -9.07 16.65
N GLU A 516 -11.94 -10.33 16.93
CA GLU A 516 -11.35 -10.75 18.20
C GLU A 516 -10.01 -10.06 18.46
N LEU A 517 -9.11 -10.08 17.47
CA LEU A 517 -7.79 -9.44 17.55
C LEU A 517 -7.92 -7.93 17.73
N LYS A 518 -8.91 -7.29 17.09
CA LYS A 518 -9.21 -5.87 17.30
C LYS A 518 -9.61 -5.60 18.74
N ALA A 519 -10.52 -6.41 19.30
CA ALA A 519 -10.94 -6.27 20.69
C ALA A 519 -9.79 -6.45 21.69
N ARG A 520 -8.80 -7.27 21.36
CA ARG A 520 -7.61 -7.49 22.20
C ARG A 520 -6.59 -6.36 22.10
N PHE A 521 -6.25 -5.92 20.89
CA PHE A 521 -5.10 -5.03 20.68
C PHE A 521 -5.47 -3.55 20.46
N ASP A 522 -6.72 -3.25 20.10
CA ASP A 522 -7.26 -1.88 20.04
C ASP A 522 -8.77 -1.87 20.41
N PRO A 523 -9.11 -2.16 21.67
CA PRO A 523 -10.50 -2.28 22.13
C PRO A 523 -11.31 -0.98 21.97
N ARG A 524 -10.63 0.17 21.92
CA ARG A 524 -11.26 1.50 21.77
C ARG A 524 -11.41 1.93 20.32
N ALA A 525 -10.92 1.12 19.37
CA ALA A 525 -10.92 1.40 17.94
C ALA A 525 -10.36 2.79 17.61
N ILE A 526 -9.22 3.14 18.22
CA ILE A 526 -8.57 4.44 18.00
C ILE A 526 -7.56 4.38 16.84
N LEU A 527 -7.03 3.21 16.48
CA LEU A 527 -5.97 3.10 15.48
C LEU A 527 -6.49 3.07 14.04
N SER A 528 -5.85 3.87 13.19
CA SER A 528 -6.03 3.93 11.73
C SER A 528 -7.51 4.03 11.31
N PRO A 529 -8.25 5.04 11.81
CA PRO A 529 -9.70 5.18 11.58
C PRO A 529 -10.04 5.37 10.09
N GLY A 530 -9.11 5.90 9.29
CA GLY A 530 -9.27 6.11 7.85
C GLY A 530 -9.53 4.84 7.05
N GLN A 531 -9.25 3.66 7.60
CA GLN A 531 -9.64 2.39 6.97
C GLN A 531 -11.16 2.17 6.97
N GLY A 532 -11.89 2.74 7.94
CA GLY A 532 -13.34 2.57 8.04
C GLY A 532 -13.81 1.14 8.37
N ILE A 533 -12.93 0.29 8.91
CA ILE A 533 -13.26 -1.09 9.29
C ILE A 533 -14.04 -1.13 10.62
N PHE A 534 -13.49 -0.43 11.62
CA PHE A 534 -14.04 -0.35 12.97
C PHE A 534 -14.23 1.11 13.36
N SER A 535 -15.33 1.41 14.04
CA SER A 535 -15.56 2.71 14.67
C SER A 535 -15.84 2.55 16.17
N PRO A 536 -15.55 3.57 17.00
CA PRO A 536 -15.87 3.53 18.44
C PRO A 536 -17.34 3.18 18.72
N VAL A 537 -18.26 3.66 17.86
CA VAL A 537 -19.71 3.37 17.92
C VAL A 537 -19.99 1.89 17.67
N THR A 538 -19.34 1.27 16.67
CA THR A 538 -19.54 -0.15 16.36
C THR A 538 -18.98 -1.09 17.42
N MET A 539 -17.93 -0.70 18.14
CA MET A 539 -17.36 -1.49 19.25
C MET A 539 -18.26 -1.48 20.48
N ALA A 540 -18.85 -0.33 20.82
CA ALA A 540 -19.81 -0.23 21.93
C ALA A 540 -21.07 -1.09 21.70
N ALA A 541 -21.56 -1.16 20.46
CA ALA A 541 -22.69 -2.01 20.10
C ALA A 541 -22.35 -3.51 20.17
N ALA A 542 -21.13 -3.91 19.81
CA ALA A 542 -20.67 -5.30 19.92
C ALA A 542 -20.49 -5.74 21.39
N SER A 543 -19.95 -4.87 22.25
CA SER A 543 -19.87 -5.09 23.69
C SER A 543 -21.25 -5.30 24.32
N ALA A 544 -22.21 -4.44 23.99
CA ALA A 544 -23.58 -4.53 24.50
C ALA A 544 -24.35 -5.77 24.00
N ALA A 545 -24.00 -6.30 22.81
CA ALA A 545 -24.57 -7.54 22.28
C ALA A 545 -23.94 -8.79 22.93
N GLY A 546 -22.63 -8.76 23.19
CA GLY A 546 -21.90 -9.83 23.90
C GLY A 546 -22.37 -10.03 25.33
N GLU A 547 -22.59 -8.94 26.07
CA GLU A 547 -23.12 -8.99 27.45
C GLU A 547 -24.54 -9.56 27.52
N ARG A 548 -25.38 -9.32 26.51
CA ARG A 548 -26.73 -9.91 26.43
C ARG A 548 -26.68 -11.42 26.18
N HIS A 549 -25.72 -11.90 25.40
CA HIS A 549 -25.54 -13.33 25.16
C HIS A 549 -24.95 -14.07 26.37
N SER A 550 -24.03 -13.46 27.13
CA SER A 550 -23.55 -14.03 28.39
C SER A 550 -24.60 -14.00 29.51
N ALA A 551 -25.44 -12.96 29.58
CA ALA A 551 -26.55 -12.90 30.54
C ALA A 551 -27.65 -13.93 30.24
N SER A 552 -27.86 -14.27 28.96
CA SER A 552 -28.83 -15.29 28.56
C SER A 552 -28.35 -16.72 28.87
N ALA A 553 -27.03 -16.94 28.93
CA ALA A 553 -26.44 -18.22 29.34
C ALA A 553 -26.48 -18.45 30.86
N PHE A 554 -26.56 -17.39 31.67
CA PHE A 554 -26.65 -17.48 33.13
C PHE A 554 -28.07 -17.63 33.69
N ILE A 555 -29.11 -17.47 32.84
CA ILE A 555 -30.52 -17.65 33.23
C ILE A 555 -31.04 -19.06 32.85
N ALA A 556 -30.21 -19.88 32.19
CA ALA A 556 -30.55 -21.23 31.74
C ALA A 556 -29.67 -22.33 32.38
N SER A 557 -29.21 -22.14 33.62
CA SER A 557 -28.52 -23.16 34.43
C SER A 557 -29.24 -23.43 35.73
#